data_AF-F4L0I4-F1
#
_entry.id   AF-F4L0I4-F1
#
_cell.length_a   1.000
_cell.length_b   1.000
_cell.length_c   1.000
_cell.angle_alpha   90.00
_cell.angle_beta   90.00
_cell.angle_gamma   90.00
#
_symmetry.space_group_name_H-M   'P 1'
#
loop_
_entity.id
_entity.type
_entity.pdbx_description
1 polymer ?
#
loop_
_entity_poly.entity_id
_entity_poly.type
_entity_poly.pdbx_seq_one_letter_code
_entity_poly.pdbx_strand_id
1 'polypeptide(L)'
;MKTKDFYALLIRLFLGYIFASAGLCKLTGGNFGQLIGPPWLIEELAKYQLKFFAEFIAFSQVLVGLLVMSQRYSVVGLIMLMPINVSILIVTISQNWKGTPYVDAVLVALNVLALLYEWKTLKFLLLPDTSQVSLPTKVNELFPNQWWGTLGIGFGALGGFLAPWSHLATLVFGTLAFIGVYINVFNYRNYFLLEKIILALSGIAILTVTFAMYLGKVMWFGLLGSVGLVFILLLLRTFLHRK
;
A
#
# COMPACT_ATOMS: atom_id res chain seq x y z
N MET A 1 15.11 -2.55 14.68
CA MET A 1 13.65 -2.82 14.83
C MET A 1 13.46 -4.32 15.08
N LYS A 2 12.43 -4.80 15.80
CA LYS A 2 12.26 -6.27 15.96
C LYS A 2 11.89 -6.92 14.61
N THR A 3 12.17 -8.21 14.45
CA THR A 3 11.90 -8.95 13.20
C THR A 3 10.45 -8.85 12.73
N LYS A 4 9.50 -9.09 13.65
CA LYS A 4 8.06 -9.02 13.38
C LYS A 4 7.61 -7.62 12.96
N ASP A 5 8.15 -6.59 13.61
CA ASP A 5 7.80 -5.19 13.38
C ASP A 5 8.22 -4.76 11.98
N PHE A 6 9.39 -5.22 11.53
CA PHE A 6 9.87 -4.95 10.17
C PHE A 6 9.05 -5.66 9.10
N TYR A 7 8.63 -6.91 9.32
CA TYR A 7 7.74 -7.58 8.37
C TYR A 7 6.36 -6.92 8.32
N ALA A 8 5.80 -6.51 9.47
CA ALA A 8 4.55 -5.77 9.49
C ALA A 8 4.65 -4.43 8.75
N LEU A 9 5.79 -3.73 8.85
CA LEU A 9 6.10 -2.55 8.06
C LEU A 9 6.11 -2.86 6.55
N LEU A 10 6.81 -3.91 6.12
CA LEU A 10 6.88 -4.29 4.71
C LEU A 10 5.51 -4.70 4.14
N ILE A 11 4.70 -5.43 4.93
CA ILE A 11 3.33 -5.76 4.54
C ILE A 11 2.50 -4.49 4.33
N ARG A 12 2.58 -3.52 5.24
CA ARG A 12 1.89 -2.23 5.11
C ARG A 12 2.36 -1.44 3.88
N LEU A 13 3.66 -1.37 3.63
CA LEU A 13 4.19 -0.70 2.44
C LEU A 13 3.73 -1.39 1.16
N PHE A 14 3.75 -2.73 1.13
CA PHE A 14 3.29 -3.51 0.00
C PHE A 14 1.79 -3.32 -0.26
N LEU A 15 0.93 -3.60 0.74
CA LEU A 15 -0.52 -3.44 0.62
C LEU A 15 -0.87 -2.01 0.24
N GLY A 16 -0.36 -1.03 0.98
CA GLY A 16 -0.69 0.35 0.75
C GLY A 16 -0.28 0.84 -0.64
N TYR A 17 0.88 0.41 -1.15
CA TYR A 17 1.29 0.70 -2.53
C TYR A 17 0.37 0.05 -3.55
N ILE A 18 0.07 -1.24 -3.39
CA ILE A 18 -0.78 -2.03 -4.29
C ILE A 18 -2.13 -1.34 -4.47
N PHE A 19 -2.78 -0.92 -3.38
CA PHE A 19 -4.09 -0.26 -3.46
C PHE A 19 -4.01 1.20 -3.90
N ALA A 20 -3.01 1.95 -3.45
CA ALA A 20 -2.87 3.34 -3.86
C ALA A 20 -2.58 3.47 -5.36
N SER A 21 -1.62 2.70 -5.88
CA SER A 21 -1.29 2.67 -7.30
C SER A 21 -2.45 2.16 -8.16
N ALA A 22 -3.16 1.12 -7.70
CA ALA A 22 -4.33 0.61 -8.42
C ALA A 22 -5.50 1.60 -8.46
N GLY A 23 -5.68 2.44 -7.43
CA GLY A 23 -6.66 3.52 -7.44
C GLY A 23 -6.28 4.63 -8.43
N LEU A 24 -5.02 5.12 -8.37
CA LEU A 24 -4.50 6.15 -9.27
C LEU A 24 -4.54 5.70 -10.74
N CYS A 25 -4.23 4.43 -11.01
CA CYS A 25 -4.31 3.87 -12.36
C CYS A 25 -5.72 3.90 -12.93
N LYS A 26 -6.73 3.49 -12.14
CA LYS A 26 -8.14 3.55 -12.57
C LYS A 26 -8.58 4.98 -12.84
N LEU A 27 -8.27 5.91 -11.95
CA LEU A 27 -8.63 7.32 -12.10
C LEU A 27 -7.97 7.99 -13.31
N THR A 28 -6.84 7.46 -13.79
CA THR A 28 -6.11 7.97 -14.95
C THR A 28 -6.35 7.15 -16.23
N GLY A 29 -7.25 6.17 -16.22
CA GLY A 29 -7.51 5.31 -17.38
C GLY A 29 -6.31 4.47 -17.82
N GLY A 30 -5.44 4.07 -16.89
CA GLY A 30 -4.25 3.25 -17.20
C GLY A 30 -2.92 4.00 -17.23
N ASN A 31 -2.92 5.32 -17.08
CA ASN A 31 -1.71 6.16 -17.22
C ASN A 31 -0.86 6.28 -15.95
N PHE A 32 -1.17 5.50 -14.92
CA PHE A 32 -0.34 5.36 -13.72
C PHE A 32 0.02 3.90 -13.54
N GLY A 33 1.30 3.60 -13.29
CA GLY A 33 1.74 2.21 -13.16
C GLY A 33 1.12 1.49 -11.96
N GLN A 34 0.63 0.26 -12.18
CA GLN A 34 -0.01 -0.57 -11.17
C GLN A 34 0.37 -2.06 -11.33
N LEU A 35 0.05 -2.85 -10.31
CA LEU A 35 0.25 -4.31 -10.32
C LEU A 35 -1.05 -5.12 -10.35
N ILE A 36 -2.19 -4.53 -9.94
CA ILE A 36 -3.45 -5.27 -9.80
C ILE A 36 -4.64 -4.50 -10.38
N GLY A 37 -5.65 -5.27 -10.78
CA GLY A 37 -6.95 -4.76 -11.18
C GLY A 37 -6.96 -4.11 -12.58
N PRO A 38 -8.09 -4.16 -13.29
CA PRO A 38 -8.18 -3.56 -14.60
C PRO A 38 -8.29 -2.03 -14.54
N PRO A 39 -7.58 -1.27 -15.41
CA PRO A 39 -7.77 0.18 -15.51
C PRO A 39 -9.15 0.56 -16.04
N TRP A 40 -9.80 -0.31 -16.81
CA TRP A 40 -11.10 -0.08 -17.46
C TRP A 40 -12.33 -0.20 -16.54
N LEU A 41 -12.17 -0.40 -15.22
CA LEU A 41 -13.28 -0.60 -14.29
C LEU A 41 -14.30 0.56 -14.31
N ILE A 42 -13.81 1.80 -14.37
CA ILE A 42 -14.66 3.00 -14.38
C ILE A 42 -15.49 3.07 -15.66
N GLU A 43 -14.87 2.78 -16.81
CA GLU A 43 -15.55 2.76 -18.11
C GLU A 43 -16.61 1.66 -18.18
N GLU A 44 -16.33 0.49 -17.61
CA GLU A 44 -17.28 -0.63 -17.59
C GLU A 44 -18.51 -0.30 -16.74
N LEU A 45 -18.31 0.26 -15.54
CA LEU A 45 -19.40 0.66 -14.65
C LEU A 45 -20.18 1.87 -15.17
N ALA A 46 -19.55 2.73 -15.98
CA ALA A 46 -20.24 3.86 -16.61
C ALA A 46 -21.38 3.40 -17.54
N LYS A 47 -21.27 2.24 -18.18
CA LYS A 47 -22.34 1.64 -19.02
C LYS A 47 -23.64 1.38 -18.24
N TYR A 48 -23.53 1.26 -16.92
CA TYR A 48 -24.65 1.01 -16.00
C TYR A 48 -25.01 2.23 -15.15
N GLN A 49 -24.59 3.45 -15.55
CA GLN A 49 -24.79 4.69 -14.78
C GLN A 49 -24.10 4.69 -13.40
N LEU A 50 -23.04 3.88 -13.23
CA LEU A 50 -22.29 3.75 -11.98
C LEU A 50 -20.90 4.42 -12.04
N LYS A 51 -20.68 5.35 -12.98
CA LYS A 51 -19.38 6.02 -13.17
C LYS A 51 -18.87 6.70 -11.89
N PHE A 52 -19.70 7.55 -11.27
CA PHE A 52 -19.34 8.27 -10.06
C PHE A 52 -19.01 7.33 -8.89
N PHE A 53 -19.76 6.23 -8.76
CA PHE A 53 -19.50 5.20 -7.77
C PHE A 53 -18.15 4.51 -8.00
N ALA A 54 -17.80 4.21 -9.26
CA ALA A 54 -16.51 3.63 -9.61
C ALA A 54 -15.33 4.59 -9.31
N GLU A 55 -15.49 5.89 -9.61
CA GLU A 55 -14.53 6.93 -9.26
C GLU A 55 -14.36 7.04 -7.74
N PHE A 56 -15.46 7.02 -6.98
CA PHE A 56 -15.43 7.02 -5.52
C PHE A 56 -14.67 5.80 -4.95
N ILE A 57 -14.89 4.60 -5.49
CA ILE A 57 -14.14 3.39 -5.09
C ILE A 57 -12.66 3.58 -5.40
N ALA A 58 -12.30 4.02 -6.61
CA ALA A 58 -10.91 4.21 -7.00
C ALA A 58 -10.20 5.24 -6.13
N PHE A 59 -10.85 6.37 -5.83
CA PHE A 59 -10.33 7.39 -4.91
C PHE A 59 -10.20 6.87 -3.47
N SER A 60 -11.16 6.06 -3.01
CA SER A 60 -11.08 5.39 -1.71
C SER A 60 -9.89 4.44 -1.64
N GLN A 61 -9.57 3.71 -2.72
CA GLN A 61 -8.35 2.88 -2.79
C GLN A 61 -7.07 3.72 -2.64
N VAL A 62 -7.02 4.90 -3.25
CA VAL A 62 -5.89 5.85 -3.10
C VAL A 62 -5.72 6.27 -1.65
N LEU A 63 -6.79 6.81 -1.03
CA LEU A 63 -6.72 7.30 0.34
C LEU A 63 -6.38 6.19 1.32
N VAL A 64 -7.08 5.05 1.25
CA VAL A 64 -6.87 3.92 2.16
C VAL A 64 -5.47 3.34 1.99
N GLY A 65 -5.00 3.17 0.76
CA GLY A 65 -3.64 2.71 0.50
C GLY A 65 -2.58 3.62 1.14
N LEU A 66 -2.73 4.94 1.01
CA LEU A 66 -1.82 5.92 1.61
C LEU A 66 -1.92 5.95 3.14
N LEU A 67 -3.11 5.78 3.72
CA LEU A 67 -3.27 5.64 5.17
C LEU A 67 -2.46 4.43 5.69
N VAL A 68 -2.56 3.28 5.01
CA VAL A 68 -1.76 2.08 5.34
C VAL A 68 -0.26 2.35 5.22
N MET A 69 0.18 3.00 4.14
CA MET A 69 1.59 3.30 3.93
C MET A 69 2.16 4.37 4.88
N SER A 70 1.34 5.30 5.37
CA SER A 70 1.77 6.42 6.20
C SER A 70 2.37 6.02 7.56
N GLN A 71 2.23 4.74 7.93
CA GLN A 71 2.55 4.16 9.23
C GLN A 71 1.65 4.70 10.35
N ARG A 72 1.68 6.00 10.64
CA ARG A 72 0.90 6.62 11.73
C ARG A 72 -0.60 6.33 11.63
N TYR A 73 -1.17 6.41 10.43
CA TYR A 73 -2.60 6.15 10.21
C TYR A 73 -2.90 4.72 9.73
N SER A 74 -1.90 3.83 9.82
CA SER A 74 -2.01 2.50 9.21
C SER A 74 -3.07 1.63 9.83
N VAL A 75 -3.34 1.75 11.14
CA VAL A 75 -4.40 0.96 11.81
C VAL A 75 -5.76 1.27 11.19
N VAL A 76 -6.10 2.55 11.04
CA VAL A 76 -7.35 2.99 10.39
C VAL A 76 -7.37 2.55 8.92
N GLY A 77 -6.25 2.74 8.22
CA GLY A 77 -6.10 2.28 6.84
C GLY A 77 -6.36 0.77 6.68
N LEU A 78 -5.81 -0.07 7.54
CA LEU A 78 -5.96 -1.53 7.47
C LEU A 78 -7.41 -1.96 7.75
N ILE A 79 -8.10 -1.29 8.69
CA ILE A 79 -9.52 -1.51 8.96
C ILE A 79 -10.35 -1.17 7.72
N MET A 80 -10.13 0.01 7.12
CA MET A 80 -10.83 0.47 5.93
C MET A 80 -10.49 -0.37 4.69
N LEU A 81 -9.28 -0.92 4.63
CA LEU A 81 -8.83 -1.77 3.52
C LEU A 81 -9.54 -3.13 3.53
N MET A 82 -9.99 -3.60 4.70
CA MET A 82 -10.63 -4.91 4.81
C MET A 82 -11.90 -5.04 3.94
N PRO A 83 -12.93 -4.17 4.05
CA PRO A 83 -14.10 -4.26 3.19
C PRO A 83 -13.76 -4.06 1.71
N ILE A 84 -12.76 -3.23 1.37
CA ILE A 84 -12.30 -3.03 -0.01
C ILE A 84 -11.72 -4.34 -0.57
N ASN A 85 -10.78 -4.98 0.14
CA ASN A 85 -10.13 -6.21 -0.33
C ASN A 85 -11.11 -7.36 -0.47
N VAL A 86 -12.03 -7.52 0.50
CA VAL A 86 -13.06 -8.56 0.44
C VAL A 86 -13.99 -8.31 -0.74
N SER A 87 -14.39 -7.06 -0.99
CA SER A 87 -15.24 -6.72 -2.14
C SER A 87 -14.55 -7.06 -3.46
N ILE A 88 -13.26 -6.75 -3.60
CA ILE A 88 -12.49 -7.09 -4.81
C ILE A 88 -12.43 -8.62 -5.00
N LEU A 89 -12.09 -9.37 -3.94
CA LEU A 89 -12.07 -10.83 -3.99
C LEU A 89 -13.44 -11.41 -4.40
N ILE A 90 -14.53 -10.91 -3.81
CA ILE A 90 -15.89 -11.35 -4.14
C ILE A 90 -16.19 -11.06 -5.62
N VAL A 91 -15.82 -9.88 -6.13
CA VAL A 91 -16.01 -9.53 -7.55
C VAL A 91 -15.22 -10.46 -8.46
N THR A 92 -13.95 -10.75 -8.15
CA THR A 92 -13.12 -11.61 -9.01
C THR A 92 -13.57 -13.06 -9.01
N ILE A 93 -14.09 -13.56 -7.89
CA ILE A 93 -14.77 -14.86 -7.81
C ILE A 93 -16.07 -14.84 -8.63
N SER A 94 -16.92 -13.83 -8.43
CA SER A 94 -18.23 -13.73 -9.09
C SER A 94 -18.12 -13.65 -10.61
N GLN A 95 -17.07 -13.00 -11.10
CA GLN A 95 -16.77 -12.87 -12.53
C GLN A 95 -15.95 -14.05 -13.10
N ASN A 96 -15.68 -15.08 -12.31
CA ASN A 96 -14.90 -16.26 -12.70
C ASN A 96 -13.52 -15.93 -13.30
N TRP A 97 -12.83 -14.91 -12.75
CA TRP A 97 -11.50 -14.54 -13.22
C TRP A 97 -10.50 -15.66 -12.88
N LYS A 98 -9.70 -16.09 -13.87
CA LYS A 98 -8.71 -17.15 -13.67
C LYS A 98 -7.45 -16.57 -13.01
N GLY A 99 -7.00 -17.16 -11.91
CA GLY A 99 -5.75 -16.76 -11.23
C GLY A 99 -5.90 -15.59 -10.26
N THR A 100 -6.60 -14.51 -10.65
CA THR A 100 -6.75 -13.29 -9.84
C THR A 100 -7.33 -13.52 -8.44
N PRO A 101 -8.37 -14.36 -8.24
CA PRO A 101 -8.92 -14.62 -6.91
C PRO A 101 -7.87 -15.16 -5.91
N TYR A 102 -6.87 -15.91 -6.37
CA TYR A 102 -5.81 -16.40 -5.49
C TYR A 102 -4.89 -15.26 -5.03
N VAL A 103 -4.58 -14.32 -5.92
CA VAL A 103 -3.80 -13.12 -5.59
C VAL A 103 -4.57 -12.26 -4.60
N ASP A 104 -5.85 -12.00 -4.86
CA ASP A 104 -6.71 -11.21 -3.98
C ASP A 104 -6.88 -11.87 -2.60
N ALA A 105 -6.98 -13.21 -2.54
CA ALA A 105 -7.02 -13.96 -1.29
C ALA A 105 -5.74 -13.78 -0.46
N VAL A 106 -4.56 -13.74 -1.12
CA VAL A 106 -3.29 -13.42 -0.46
C VAL A 106 -3.28 -11.98 0.07
N LEU A 107 -3.81 -11.00 -0.69
CA LEU A 107 -3.92 -9.61 -0.22
C LEU A 107 -4.86 -9.48 0.98
N VAL A 108 -5.98 -10.22 1.01
CA VAL A 108 -6.86 -10.32 2.17
C VAL A 108 -6.10 -10.92 3.36
N ALA A 109 -5.40 -12.04 3.16
CA ALA A 109 -4.64 -12.69 4.23
C ALA A 109 -3.55 -11.78 4.81
N LEU A 110 -2.83 -11.04 3.96
CA LEU A 110 -1.84 -10.05 4.40
C LEU A 110 -2.47 -8.92 5.21
N ASN A 111 -3.65 -8.43 4.80
CA ASN A 111 -4.38 -7.41 5.57
C ASN A 111 -4.79 -7.94 6.95
N VAL A 112 -5.30 -9.18 7.01
CA VAL A 112 -5.63 -9.86 8.28
C VAL A 112 -4.38 -10.03 9.16
N LEU A 113 -3.25 -10.46 8.60
CA LEU A 113 -1.99 -10.59 9.36
C LEU A 113 -1.51 -9.24 9.90
N ALA A 114 -1.65 -8.16 9.13
CA ALA A 114 -1.32 -6.82 9.59
C ALA A 114 -2.26 -6.32 10.71
N LEU A 115 -3.56 -6.61 10.62
CA LEU A 115 -4.53 -6.33 11.69
C LEU A 115 -4.23 -7.15 12.96
N LEU A 116 -3.91 -8.44 12.82
CA LEU A 116 -3.52 -9.30 13.95
C LEU A 116 -2.23 -8.83 14.62
N TYR A 117 -1.28 -8.26 13.86
CA TYR A 117 -0.10 -7.64 14.44
C TYR A 117 -0.46 -6.43 15.34
N GLU A 118 -1.54 -5.70 15.00
CA GLU A 118 -2.08 -4.58 15.76
C GLU A 118 -3.15 -5.01 16.80
N TRP A 119 -3.30 -6.31 17.08
CA TRP A 119 -4.36 -6.87 17.94
C TRP A 119 -4.47 -6.19 19.31
N LYS A 120 -3.34 -5.82 19.93
CA LYS A 120 -3.34 -5.13 21.23
C LYS A 120 -4.10 -3.80 21.18
N THR A 121 -4.03 -3.11 20.05
CA THR A 121 -4.75 -1.86 19.76
C THR A 121 -6.20 -2.14 19.37
N LEU A 122 -6.49 -3.24 18.67
CA LEU A 122 -7.82 -3.49 18.08
C LEU A 122 -8.80 -4.26 18.97
N LYS A 123 -8.30 -5.00 19.97
CA LYS A 123 -9.13 -5.89 20.79
C LYS A 123 -10.33 -5.21 21.47
N PHE A 124 -10.27 -3.89 21.73
CA PHE A 124 -11.39 -3.14 22.31
C PHE A 124 -12.61 -3.04 21.38
N LEU A 125 -12.42 -3.19 20.06
CA LEU A 125 -13.53 -3.16 19.09
C LEU A 125 -14.38 -4.44 19.11
N LEU A 126 -13.81 -5.56 19.58
CA LEU A 126 -14.42 -6.89 19.48
C LEU A 126 -14.76 -7.51 20.84
N LEU A 127 -14.13 -7.05 21.92
CA LEU A 127 -14.31 -7.59 23.26
C LEU A 127 -14.99 -6.54 24.15
N PRO A 128 -16.12 -6.86 24.81
CA PRO A 128 -16.72 -5.99 25.83
C PRO A 128 -15.74 -5.79 27.00
N ASP A 129 -15.71 -4.58 27.52
CA ASP A 129 -14.58 -3.89 28.15
C ASP A 129 -13.81 -4.59 29.30
N THR A 130 -12.51 -4.24 29.41
CA THR A 130 -11.72 -4.11 30.66
C THR A 130 -10.28 -3.62 30.40
N SER A 131 -9.77 -3.69 29.16
CA SER A 131 -8.39 -3.24 28.90
C SER A 131 -8.34 -1.78 28.48
N GLN A 132 -7.68 -0.94 29.28
CA GLN A 132 -7.29 0.42 28.93
C GLN A 132 -6.77 0.47 27.49
N VAL A 133 -7.29 1.41 26.68
CA VAL A 133 -6.81 1.64 25.31
C VAL A 133 -5.34 2.03 25.41
N SER A 134 -4.44 1.17 24.91
CA SER A 134 -3.00 1.45 24.91
C SER A 134 -2.69 2.47 23.83
N LEU A 135 -2.72 3.75 24.21
CA LEU A 135 -2.23 4.87 23.42
C LEU A 135 -0.87 5.32 23.97
N PRO A 136 0.12 5.61 23.12
CA PRO A 136 0.10 5.53 21.65
C PRO A 136 0.14 4.09 21.13
N THR A 137 -0.37 3.87 19.92
CA THR A 137 -0.24 2.57 19.24
C THR A 137 1.24 2.24 19.00
N LYS A 138 1.59 0.95 18.92
CA LYS A 138 2.97 0.53 18.66
C LYS A 138 3.57 1.18 17.41
N VAL A 139 2.75 1.42 16.38
CA VAL A 139 3.21 2.10 15.16
C VAL A 139 3.56 3.56 15.42
N ASN A 140 2.80 4.25 16.27
CA ASN A 140 3.07 5.64 16.64
C ASN A 140 4.35 5.76 17.49
N GLU A 141 4.67 4.75 18.30
CA GLU A 141 5.96 4.68 19.00
C GLU A 141 7.14 4.55 18.01
N LEU A 142 6.97 3.75 16.96
CA LEU A 142 8.01 3.53 15.94
C LEU A 142 8.15 4.74 14.99
N PHE A 143 7.05 5.40 14.64
CA PHE A 143 7.02 6.51 13.68
C PHE A 143 6.29 7.74 14.27
N PRO A 144 6.91 8.46 15.21
CA PRO A 144 6.25 9.56 15.92
C PRO A 144 6.02 10.80 15.04
N ASN A 145 6.82 10.98 13.98
CA ASN A 145 6.71 12.14 13.09
C ASN A 145 5.45 12.04 12.22
N GLN A 146 4.59 13.05 12.29
CA GLN A 146 3.35 13.11 11.52
C GLN A 146 3.49 13.72 10.14
N TRP A 147 4.49 14.57 9.91
CA TRP A 147 4.52 15.47 8.75
C TRP A 147 4.66 14.71 7.44
N TRP A 148 5.70 13.89 7.30
CA TRP A 148 5.99 13.20 6.05
C TRP A 148 4.90 12.21 5.61
N GLY A 149 4.33 11.47 6.56
CA GLY A 149 3.19 10.58 6.29
C GLY A 149 1.93 11.35 5.90
N THR A 150 1.64 12.47 6.57
CA THR A 150 0.45 13.31 6.28
C THR A 150 0.59 14.05 4.95
N LEU A 151 1.78 14.59 4.65
CA LEU A 151 2.09 15.18 3.35
C LEU A 151 1.97 14.13 2.23
N GLY A 152 2.42 12.90 2.47
CA GLY A 152 2.25 11.80 1.52
C GLY A 152 0.78 11.54 1.19
N ILE A 153 -0.09 11.48 2.20
CA ILE A 153 -1.55 11.36 2.02
C ILE A 153 -2.09 12.57 1.25
N GLY A 154 -1.70 13.79 1.62
CA GLY A 154 -2.15 15.03 0.96
C GLY A 154 -1.79 15.07 -0.52
N PHE A 155 -0.53 14.74 -0.87
CA PHE A 155 -0.11 14.67 -2.27
C PHE A 155 -0.87 13.60 -3.03
N GLY A 156 -1.03 12.39 -2.48
CA GLY A 156 -1.73 11.33 -3.21
C GLY A 156 -3.23 11.60 -3.36
N ALA A 157 -3.87 12.23 -2.37
CA ALA A 157 -5.24 12.72 -2.48
C ALA A 157 -5.37 13.78 -3.58
N LEU A 158 -4.44 14.74 -3.63
CA LEU A 158 -4.39 15.76 -4.69
C LEU A 158 -4.14 15.12 -6.07
N GLY A 159 -3.26 14.13 -6.16
CA GLY A 159 -3.03 13.36 -7.39
C GLY A 159 -4.28 12.63 -7.85
N GLY A 160 -4.97 11.93 -6.94
CA GLY A 160 -6.24 11.26 -7.25
C GLY A 160 -7.34 12.24 -7.67
N PHE A 161 -7.41 13.41 -7.04
CA PHE A 161 -8.35 14.47 -7.43
C PHE A 161 -8.02 15.02 -8.82
N LEU A 162 -6.75 15.28 -9.14
CA LEU A 162 -6.35 15.84 -10.43
C LEU A 162 -6.37 14.84 -11.60
N ALA A 163 -6.54 13.54 -11.31
CA ALA A 163 -6.48 12.46 -12.29
C ALA A 163 -7.39 12.61 -13.52
N PRO A 164 -8.63 13.10 -13.42
CA PRO A 164 -9.48 13.33 -14.58
C PRO A 164 -8.96 14.44 -15.52
N TRP A 165 -8.14 15.37 -15.01
CA TRP A 165 -7.71 16.56 -15.74
C TRP A 165 -6.25 16.52 -16.19
N SER A 166 -5.37 15.83 -15.46
CA SER A 166 -3.94 15.78 -15.78
C SER A 166 -3.27 14.51 -15.28
N HIS A 167 -2.91 13.64 -16.23
CA HIS A 167 -2.11 12.45 -15.95
C HIS A 167 -0.72 12.81 -15.42
N LEU A 168 -0.10 13.87 -15.95
CA LEU A 168 1.21 14.33 -15.49
C LEU A 168 1.16 14.83 -14.04
N ALA A 169 0.14 15.63 -13.68
CA ALA A 169 -0.02 16.08 -12.29
C ALA A 169 -0.22 14.88 -11.36
N THR A 170 -1.01 13.89 -11.79
CA THR A 170 -1.23 12.66 -11.01
C THR A 170 0.05 11.86 -10.81
N LEU A 171 0.85 11.73 -11.86
CA LEU A 171 2.16 11.06 -11.79
C LEU A 171 3.09 11.78 -10.81
N VAL A 172 3.19 13.11 -10.92
CA VAL A 172 4.04 13.93 -10.03
C VAL A 172 3.58 13.82 -8.58
N PHE A 173 2.30 14.09 -8.30
CA PHE A 173 1.77 14.06 -6.94
C PHE A 173 1.72 12.65 -6.35
N GLY A 174 1.41 11.62 -7.15
CA GLY A 174 1.50 10.22 -6.72
C GLY A 174 2.94 9.81 -6.38
N THR A 175 3.92 10.25 -7.18
CA THR A 175 5.34 10.01 -6.89
C THR A 175 5.78 10.74 -5.61
N LEU A 176 5.40 12.01 -5.44
CA LEU A 176 5.66 12.76 -4.22
C LEU A 176 5.02 12.12 -2.99
N ALA A 177 3.83 11.52 -3.16
CA ALA A 177 3.16 10.77 -2.10
C ALA A 177 4.01 9.59 -1.62
N PHE A 178 4.50 8.76 -2.56
CA PHE A 178 5.35 7.62 -2.23
C PHE A 178 6.71 8.04 -1.66
N ILE A 179 7.33 9.10 -2.20
CA ILE A 179 8.57 9.65 -1.66
C ILE A 179 8.35 10.14 -0.22
N GLY A 180 7.29 10.90 0.05
CA GLY A 180 6.97 11.40 1.39
C GLY A 180 6.79 10.28 2.41
N VAL A 181 6.07 9.22 2.03
CA VAL A 181 5.95 8.00 2.84
C VAL A 181 7.32 7.38 3.11
N TYR A 182 8.17 7.20 2.09
CA TYR A 182 9.47 6.56 2.27
C TYR A 182 10.41 7.41 3.12
N ILE A 183 10.40 8.73 2.98
CA ILE A 183 11.12 9.63 3.89
C ILE A 183 10.65 9.39 5.34
N ASN A 184 9.35 9.27 5.57
CA ASN A 184 8.83 8.96 6.92
C ASN A 184 9.40 7.65 7.46
N VAL A 185 9.43 6.61 6.63
CA VAL A 185 9.95 5.30 7.02
C VAL A 185 11.45 5.40 7.31
N PHE A 186 12.24 5.99 6.42
CA PHE A 186 13.70 6.12 6.56
C PHE A 186 14.14 6.96 7.75
N ASN A 187 13.29 7.86 8.26
CA ASN A 187 13.58 8.66 9.45
C ASN A 187 13.67 7.83 10.74
N TYR A 188 13.25 6.57 10.73
CA TYR A 188 13.47 5.68 11.87
C TYR A 188 14.97 5.41 12.08
N ARG A 189 15.49 5.86 13.23
CA ARG A 189 16.95 5.88 13.50
C ARG A 189 17.58 4.49 13.67
N ASN A 190 16.82 3.51 14.15
CA ASN A 190 17.37 2.23 14.64
C ASN A 190 17.21 1.08 13.62
N TYR A 191 17.44 1.37 12.34
CA TYR A 191 17.55 0.34 11.31
C TYR A 191 18.97 -0.20 11.21
N PHE A 192 19.08 -1.52 11.05
CA PHE A 192 20.30 -2.15 10.56
C PHE A 192 20.55 -1.78 9.10
N LEU A 193 21.81 -1.84 8.66
CA LEU A 193 22.17 -1.55 7.27
C LEU A 193 21.35 -2.39 6.27
N LEU A 194 21.18 -3.69 6.57
CA LEU A 194 20.37 -4.61 5.76
C LEU A 194 18.92 -4.15 5.62
N GLU A 195 18.31 -3.62 6.68
CA GLU A 195 16.93 -3.12 6.67
C GLU A 195 16.82 -1.86 5.80
N LYS A 196 17.81 -0.96 5.86
CA LYS A 196 17.88 0.22 4.98
C LYS A 196 18.00 -0.17 3.51
N ILE A 197 18.81 -1.18 3.20
CA ILE A 197 18.98 -1.69 1.82
C ILE A 197 17.66 -2.29 1.32
N ILE A 198 17.01 -3.14 2.12
CA ILE A 198 15.71 -3.73 1.77
C ILE A 198 14.68 -2.64 1.50
N LEU A 199 14.59 -1.63 2.38
CA LEU A 199 13.67 -0.51 2.20
C LEU A 199 14.00 0.29 0.93
N ALA A 200 15.27 0.59 0.67
CA ALA A 200 15.68 1.32 -0.53
C ALA A 200 15.27 0.57 -1.81
N LEU A 201 15.50 -0.73 -1.86
CA LEU A 201 15.12 -1.57 -3.00
C LEU A 201 13.60 -1.66 -3.18
N SER A 202 12.84 -1.74 -2.09
CA SER A 202 11.37 -1.69 -2.18
C SER A 202 10.86 -0.34 -2.70
N GLY A 203 11.52 0.77 -2.34
CA GLY A 203 11.23 2.09 -2.89
C GLY A 203 11.55 2.18 -4.39
N ILE A 204 12.71 1.64 -4.80
CA ILE A 204 13.10 1.55 -6.21
C ILE A 204 12.09 0.70 -7.01
N ALA A 205 11.64 -0.43 -6.46
CA ALA A 205 10.63 -1.27 -7.09
C ALA A 205 9.32 -0.52 -7.31
N ILE A 206 8.87 0.22 -6.29
CA ILE A 206 7.68 1.09 -6.37
C ILE A 206 7.81 2.16 -7.44
N LEU A 207 8.94 2.86 -7.50
CA LEU A 207 9.18 3.88 -8.52
C LEU A 207 9.26 3.24 -9.91
N THR A 208 9.90 2.09 -10.04
CA THR A 208 10.02 1.36 -11.30
C THR A 208 8.65 0.97 -11.84
N VAL A 209 7.75 0.47 -10.99
CA VAL A 209 6.36 0.19 -11.39
C VAL A 209 5.60 1.47 -11.67
N THR A 210 5.74 2.52 -10.85
CA THR A 210 5.03 3.80 -11.05
C THR A 210 5.32 4.40 -12.43
N PHE A 211 6.58 4.31 -12.88
CA PHE A 211 7.05 4.80 -14.18
C PHE A 211 7.10 3.70 -15.26
N ALA A 212 6.44 2.56 -15.05
CA ALA A 212 6.43 1.40 -15.96
C ALA A 212 6.24 1.77 -17.43
N MET A 213 5.24 2.62 -17.67
CA MET A 213 4.84 3.07 -19.01
C MET A 213 5.97 3.80 -19.74
N TYR A 214 6.80 4.55 -19.01
CA TYR A 214 7.90 5.33 -19.57
C TYR A 214 9.19 4.53 -19.71
N LEU A 215 9.39 3.53 -18.85
CA LEU A 215 10.59 2.68 -18.83
C LEU A 215 10.54 1.51 -19.82
N GLY A 216 9.34 1.15 -20.31
CA GLY A 216 9.16 0.07 -21.26
C GLY A 216 9.74 -1.26 -20.74
N LYS A 217 10.50 -1.98 -21.59
CA LYS A 217 11.08 -3.28 -21.21
C LYS A 217 12.16 -3.20 -20.14
N VAL A 218 12.81 -2.04 -19.96
CA VAL A 218 13.86 -1.83 -18.95
C VAL A 218 13.30 -1.97 -17.53
N MET A 219 12.01 -1.66 -17.36
CA MET A 219 11.29 -1.82 -16.10
C MET A 219 11.42 -3.24 -15.54
N TRP A 220 11.26 -4.27 -16.39
CA TRP A 220 11.22 -5.67 -15.92
C TRP A 220 12.53 -6.11 -15.29
N PHE A 221 13.67 -5.65 -15.82
CA PHE A 221 14.98 -5.95 -15.23
C PHE A 221 15.14 -5.27 -13.87
N GLY A 222 14.75 -3.99 -13.76
CA GLY A 222 14.79 -3.25 -12.50
C GLY A 222 13.86 -3.85 -11.43
N LEU A 223 12.65 -4.23 -11.82
CA LEU A 223 11.65 -4.82 -10.93
C LEU A 223 12.06 -6.22 -10.46
N LEU A 224 12.40 -7.13 -11.39
CA LEU A 224 12.81 -8.50 -11.03
C LEU A 224 14.10 -8.50 -10.21
N GLY A 225 15.06 -7.64 -10.56
CA GLY A 225 16.31 -7.49 -9.82
C GLY A 225 16.06 -6.99 -8.39
N SER A 226 15.29 -5.91 -8.22
CA SER A 226 15.00 -5.34 -6.90
C SER A 226 14.17 -6.27 -6.01
N VAL A 227 13.10 -6.87 -6.55
CA VAL A 227 12.24 -7.81 -5.81
C VAL A 227 12.99 -9.09 -5.46
N GLY A 228 13.75 -9.66 -6.40
CA GLY A 228 14.58 -10.83 -6.17
C GLY A 228 15.63 -10.60 -5.09
N LEU A 229 16.31 -9.45 -5.13
CA LEU A 229 17.29 -9.08 -4.10
C LEU A 229 16.62 -8.87 -2.74
N VAL A 230 15.48 -8.19 -2.68
CA VAL A 230 14.70 -8.03 -1.43
C VAL A 230 14.37 -9.40 -0.83
N PHE A 231 13.91 -10.35 -1.63
CA PHE A 231 13.61 -11.70 -1.15
C PHE A 231 14.84 -12.39 -0.54
N ILE A 232 15.97 -12.38 -1.24
CA ILE A 232 17.23 -12.97 -0.74
C ILE A 232 17.67 -12.29 0.56
N LEU A 233 17.63 -10.96 0.61
CA LEU A 233 18.04 -10.19 1.79
C LEU A 233 17.10 -10.41 2.98
N LEU A 234 15.79 -10.62 2.74
CA LEU A 234 14.85 -10.99 3.78
C LEU A 234 15.14 -12.39 4.36
N LEU A 235 15.50 -13.37 3.51
CA LEU A 235 15.94 -14.68 3.98
C LEU A 235 17.21 -14.55 4.83
N LEU A 236 18.23 -13.86 4.31
CA LEU A 236 19.48 -13.61 5.03
C LEU A 236 19.23 -12.94 6.39
N ARG A 237 18.37 -11.92 6.43
CA ARG A 237 17.95 -11.25 7.68
C ARG A 237 17.34 -12.25 8.66
N THR A 238 16.46 -13.12 8.19
CA THR A 238 15.78 -14.11 9.04
C THR A 238 16.78 -15.04 9.73
N PHE A 239 17.87 -15.41 9.04
CA PHE A 239 18.94 -16.24 9.62
C PHE A 239 19.86 -15.44 10.56
N LEU A 240 20.26 -14.23 10.18
CA LEU A 240 21.19 -13.41 10.96
C LEU A 240 20.59 -12.87 12.26
N HIS A 241 19.28 -12.62 12.28
CA HIS A 241 18.57 -12.03 13.42
C HIS A 241 17.90 -13.05 14.35
N ARG A 242 18.36 -14.32 14.33
CA ARG A 242 17.93 -15.37 15.28
C ARG A 242 18.46 -15.20 16.71
N LYS A 243 19.12 -14.08 17.03
CA LYS A 243 19.53 -13.70 18.39
C LYS A 243 18.75 -12.49 18.87
#